data_AF-A0A953L5W1-F1
#
_entry.id   AF-A0A953L5W1-F1
#
_cell.length_a   1.000
_cell.length_b   1.000
_cell.length_c   1.000
_cell.angle_alpha   90.00
_cell.angle_beta   90.00
_cell.angle_gamma   90.00
#
_symmetry.space_group_name_H-M   'P 1'
#
loop_
_entity.id
_entity.type
_entity.pdbx_description
1 polymer ?
#
loop_
_entity_poly.entity_id
_entity_poly.type
_entity_poly.pdbx_seq_one_letter_code
_entity_poly.pdbx_strand_id
1 'polypeptide(L)' 'MSGIARVLGSKQGEEATLFWRETAKSLLQRLIANGVQQAAAEDEVRALLHVVLSELETDAATARG' A
#
# COMPACT_ATOMS: atom_id res chain seq x y z
N MET A 1 -15.69 1.44 -8.04
CA MET A 1 -14.31 0.92 -8.00
C MET A 1 -14.06 0.40 -6.60
N SER A 2 -14.02 -0.92 -6.40
CA SER A 2 -13.57 -1.48 -5.12
C SER A 2 -12.07 -1.26 -5.02
N GLY A 3 -11.66 -0.13 -4.44
CA GLY A 3 -10.27 0.29 -4.31
C GLY A 3 -9.46 -0.73 -3.51
N ILE A 4 -8.14 -0.69 -3.69
CA ILE A 4 -7.13 -1.52 -3.02
C ILE A 4 -7.48 -1.75 -1.53
N ALA A 5 -8.00 -0.74 -0.83
CA ALA A 5 -8.56 -0.80 0.52
C ALA A 5 -9.48 -2.02 0.81
N ARG A 6 -10.42 -2.34 -0.10
CA ARG A 6 -11.34 -3.48 0.09
C ARG A 6 -10.63 -4.83 -0.02
N VAL A 7 -9.66 -4.95 -0.94
CA VAL A 7 -8.84 -6.17 -1.07
C VAL A 7 -7.98 -6.37 0.18
N LEU A 8 -7.51 -5.27 0.76
CA LEU A 8 -6.70 -5.29 1.97
C LEU A 8 -7.51 -5.64 3.21
N GLY A 9 -8.72 -5.09 3.35
CA GLY A 9 -9.64 -5.47 4.44
C GLY A 9 -10.06 -6.95 4.41
N SER A 10 -9.92 -7.62 3.26
CA SER A 10 -10.18 -9.06 3.14
C SER A 10 -9.02 -9.95 3.61
N LYS A 11 -7.82 -9.38 3.78
CA LYS A 11 -6.64 -10.09 4.28
C LYS A 11 -6.40 -9.69 5.74
N GLN A 12 -6.30 -10.66 6.63
CA GLN A 12 -6.09 -10.41 8.06
C GLN A 12 -4.70 -10.85 8.52
N GLY A 13 -4.12 -10.10 9.47
CA GLY A 13 -2.89 -10.48 10.17
C GLY A 13 -1.65 -10.65 9.27
N GLU A 14 -1.00 -11.81 9.37
CA GLU A 14 0.28 -12.11 8.71
C GLU A 14 0.17 -12.12 7.17
N GLU A 15 -0.97 -12.55 6.63
CA GLU A 15 -1.20 -12.58 5.18
C GLU A 15 -1.25 -11.18 4.56
N ALA A 16 -1.88 -10.23 5.26
CA ALA A 16 -1.89 -8.83 4.84
C ALA A 16 -0.48 -8.23 4.86
N THR A 17 0.31 -8.56 5.88
CA THR A 17 1.69 -8.10 6.03
C THR A 17 2.58 -8.62 4.89
N LEU A 18 2.46 -9.91 4.55
CA LEU A 18 3.19 -10.52 3.44
C LEU A 18 2.79 -9.90 2.10
N PHE A 19 1.48 -9.79 1.84
CA PHE A 19 0.96 -9.17 0.63
C PHE A 19 1.52 -7.76 0.42
N TRP A 20 1.50 -6.94 1.48
CA TRP A 20 2.00 -5.59 1.41
C TRP A 20 3.50 -5.49 1.20
N ARG A 21 4.27 -6.33 1.89
CA ARG A 21 5.71 -6.42 1.70
C ARG A 21 6.08 -6.76 0.25
N GLU A 22 5.41 -7.73 -0.35
CA GLU A 22 5.68 -8.12 -1.74
C GLU A 22 5.19 -7.07 -2.75
N THR A 23 4.07 -6.41 -2.47
CA THR A 23 3.56 -5.30 -3.30
C THR A 23 4.54 -4.13 -3.30
N ALA A 24 5.02 -3.72 -2.12
CA ALA A 24 6.00 -2.64 -1.98
C ALA A 24 7.32 -2.95 -2.71
N LYS A 25 7.83 -4.18 -2.59
CA LYS A 25 9.01 -4.62 -3.34
C LYS A 25 8.80 -4.55 -4.85
N SER A 26 7.65 -5.03 -5.33
CA SER A 26 7.33 -5.01 -6.76
C SER A 26 7.25 -3.59 -7.32
N LEU A 27 6.61 -2.67 -6.57
CA LEU A 27 6.54 -1.26 -6.95
C LEU A 27 7.93 -0.61 -6.98
N LEU A 28 8.74 -0.84 -5.94
CA LEU A 28 10.10 -0.33 -5.87
C LEU A 28 10.95 -0.81 -7.05
N GLN A 29 10.90 -2.11 -7.36
CA GLN A 29 11.60 -2.69 -8.51
C GLN A 29 11.15 -2.07 -9.83
N ARG A 30 9.85 -1.81 -10.02
CA ARG A 30 9.32 -1.17 -11.24
C ARG A 30 9.78 0.28 -11.37
N LEU A 31 9.76 1.05 -10.29
CA LEU A 31 10.23 2.44 -10.29
C LEU A 31 11.71 2.50 -10.66
N ILE A 32 12.55 1.66 -10.04
CA ILE A 32 13.98 1.57 -10.34
C ILE A 32 14.20 1.12 -11.79
N ALA A 33 13.48 0.11 -12.27
CA ALA A 33 13.57 -0.36 -13.65
C ALA A 33 13.18 0.74 -14.67
N ASN A 34 12.30 1.66 -14.29
CA ASN A 34 11.91 2.82 -15.09
C ASN A 34 12.87 4.01 -14.96
N GLY A 35 14.01 3.86 -14.28
CA GLY A 35 15.04 4.88 -14.15
C GLY A 35 14.82 5.86 -13.00
N VAL A 36 13.87 5.60 -12.10
CA VAL A 36 13.73 6.38 -10.86
C VAL A 36 14.89 6.04 -9.93
N GLN A 37 15.51 7.07 -9.36
CA GLN A 37 16.59 6.87 -8.37
C GLN A 37 16.03 6.12 -7.16
N GLN A 38 16.82 5.19 -6.61
CA GLN A 38 16.37 4.32 -5.51
C GLN A 38 15.76 5.11 -4.34
N ALA A 39 16.41 6.18 -3.87
CA ALA A 39 15.89 6.99 -2.77
C ALA A 39 14.52 7.62 -3.10
N ALA A 40 14.36 8.16 -4.31
CA ALA A 40 13.09 8.73 -4.76
C ALA A 40 11.99 7.65 -4.89
N ALA A 41 12.36 6.45 -5.35
CA ALA A 41 11.43 5.33 -5.46
C ALA A 41 10.99 4.82 -4.08
N GLU A 42 11.89 4.78 -3.10
CA GLU A 42 11.56 4.44 -1.71
C GLU A 42 10.59 5.47 -1.09
N ASP A 43 10.82 6.76 -1.32
CA ASP A 43 9.96 7.83 -0.83
C ASP A 43 8.56 7.78 -1.47
N GLU A 44 8.48 7.52 -2.77
CA GLU A 44 7.20 7.40 -3.48
C GLU A 44 6.37 6.21 -2.97
N VAL A 45 7.01 5.04 -2.79
CA VAL A 45 6.34 3.85 -2.23
C VAL A 45 5.90 4.11 -0.78
N ARG A 46 6.70 4.81 0.02
CA ARG A 46 6.34 5.20 1.39
C ARG A 46 5.12 6.13 1.42
N ALA A 47 5.11 7.15 0.57
CA ALA A 47 4.01 8.10 0.47
C ALA A 47 2.70 7.39 0.08
N LEU A 48 2.76 6.49 -0.91
CA LEU A 48 1.61 5.68 -1.32
C LEU A 48 1.06 4.83 -0.17
N LEU A 49 1.93 4.12 0.54
CA LEU A 49 1.51 3.29 1.68
C LEU A 49 0.84 4.14 2.77
N HIS A 50 1.35 5.34 3.03
CA HIS A 50 0.77 6.24 4.02
C HIS A 50 -0.64 6.70 3.64
N VAL A 51 -0.86 7.02 2.36
CA VAL A 51 -2.19 7.36 1.83
C VAL A 51 -3.16 6.19 1.98
N VAL A 52 -2.76 4.98 1.58
CA VAL A 52 -3.64 3.81 1.67
C VAL A 52 -4.00 3.49 3.13
N LEU A 53 -3.05 3.61 4.06
CA LEU A 53 -3.34 3.42 5.49
C LEU A 53 -4.34 4.48 6.01
N SER A 54 -4.18 5.73 5.60
CA SER A 54 -5.09 6.82 5.99
C SER A 54 -6.52 6.60 5.45
N GLU A 55 -6.64 6.10 4.21
CA GLU A 55 -7.93 5.72 3.62
C GLU A 55 -8.59 4.56 4.36
N LEU A 56 -7.82 3.52 4.71
CA LEU A 56 -8.32 2.38 5.50
C LEU A 56 -8.82 2.79 6.88
N GLU A 57 -8.10 3.69 7.56
CA GLU A 57 -8.52 4.23 8.86
C GLU A 57 -9.81 5.04 8.75
N THR A 58 -9.94 5.84 7.69
CA THR A 58 -11.13 6.65 7.40
C THR A 58 -12.34 5.76 7.08
N ASP A 59 -12.16 4.74 6.26
CA ASP A 59 -13.20 3.75 5.92
C ASP A 59 -13.64 2.97 7.16
N ALA A 60 -12.68 2.55 8.00
CA ALA A 60 -12.97 1.85 9.25
C ALA A 60 -13.66 2.74 10.30
N ALA A 61 -13.41 4.05 10.29
CA ALA A 61 -14.14 5.01 11.12
C ALA A 61 -15.58 5.20 10.62
N THR A 62 -15.76 5.30 9.30
CA THR A 62 -17.07 5.45 8.66
C THR A 62 -17.95 4.21 8.84
N ALA A 63 -17.37 3.00 8.77
CA ALA A 63 -18.10 1.75 8.95
C ALA A 63 -18.55 1.48 10.41
N ARG A 64 -18.06 2.26 11.39
CA ARG A 64 -18.39 2.12 12.81
C ARG A 64 -19.42 3.13 13.31
N GLY A 65 -19.80 4.14 12.51
CA GLY A 65 -20.81 5.16 12.83
C GLY A 65 -22.13 4.89 12.14
#